data_AF-A0A7X6WI13-F1
#
_entry.id   AF-A0A7X6WI13-F1
#
_cell.length_a   1.000
_cell.length_b   1.000
_cell.length_c   1.000
_cell.angle_alpha   90.00
_cell.angle_beta   90.00
_cell.angle_gamma   90.00
#
_symmetry.space_group_name_H-M   'P 1'
#
loop_
_entity.id
_entity.type
_entity.pdbx_description
1 polymer ?
#
loop_
_entity_poly.entity_id
_entity_poly.type
_entity_poly.pdbx_seq_one_letter_code
_entity_poly.pdbx_strand_id
1 'polypeptide(L)'
;MIKLLSMLEKYQPSLLFKDKDTQKRIKLLHSDPYVKQLKPKIKTCLDFYQANLIKQGLLNKLALEKDYETIRINNDAIWDNIFYQEKKLIAHLDGKEIREKIPSFEFNGLKIFIPFFDERLNHYYTNDMAIFEKKQYFDIYRNFTKFAVEVGMYGHLPYQSFFASCYCIASLESNYVLYDVKHETMTVLLFNQDFSFTMQDNSDYLAQLILNEDVTHVVDYLMEHKL
;
A
#
# COMPACT_ATOMS: atom_id res chain seq x y z
N MET A 1 -6.67 -9.95 -24.24
CA MET A 1 -5.44 -9.82 -23.42
C MET A 1 -5.16 -11.00 -22.48
N ILE A 2 -6.08 -11.42 -21.60
CA ILE A 2 -5.85 -12.43 -20.52
C ILE A 2 -5.09 -13.70 -20.97
N LYS A 3 -5.49 -14.33 -22.09
CA LYS A 3 -4.84 -15.56 -22.57
C LYS A 3 -3.34 -15.37 -22.85
N LEU A 4 -2.95 -14.20 -23.38
CA LEU A 4 -1.56 -13.86 -23.64
C LEU A 4 -0.78 -13.71 -22.33
N LEU A 5 -1.34 -12.99 -21.35
CA LEU A 5 -0.72 -12.82 -20.03
C LEU A 5 -0.54 -14.16 -19.29
N SER A 6 -1.54 -15.05 -19.37
CA SER A 6 -1.43 -16.40 -18.82
C SER A 6 -0.34 -17.23 -19.51
N MET A 7 -0.13 -17.04 -20.81
CA MET A 7 1.00 -17.66 -21.51
C MET A 7 2.33 -17.07 -21.02
N LEU A 8 2.45 -15.75 -20.90
CA LEU A 8 3.66 -15.11 -20.38
C LEU A 8 4.01 -15.57 -18.96
N GLU A 9 3.04 -15.62 -18.06
CA GLU A 9 3.25 -16.14 -16.69
C GLU A 9 3.72 -17.59 -16.68
N LYS A 10 3.27 -18.41 -17.63
CA LYS A 10 3.70 -19.81 -17.75
C LYS A 10 5.12 -19.95 -18.31
N TYR A 11 5.46 -19.19 -19.35
CA TYR A 11 6.74 -19.34 -20.07
C TYR A 11 7.86 -18.48 -19.49
N GLN A 12 7.54 -17.35 -18.88
CA GLN A 12 8.44 -16.42 -18.20
C GLN A 12 8.01 -16.23 -16.74
N PRO A 13 7.94 -17.29 -15.91
CA PRO A 13 7.40 -17.19 -14.55
C PRO A 13 8.24 -16.28 -13.66
N SER A 14 7.57 -15.43 -12.87
CA SER A 14 8.25 -14.56 -11.89
C SER A 14 9.24 -15.34 -11.01
N LEU A 15 10.41 -14.73 -10.80
CA LEU A 15 11.46 -15.26 -9.94
C LEU A 15 11.33 -14.82 -8.47
N LEU A 16 10.38 -13.94 -8.15
CA LEU A 16 10.21 -13.33 -6.84
C LEU A 16 10.17 -14.36 -5.70
N PHE A 17 9.39 -15.43 -5.85
CA PHE A 17 9.26 -16.48 -4.83
C PHE A 17 10.41 -17.50 -4.83
N LYS A 18 11.26 -17.50 -5.87
CA LYS A 18 12.46 -18.35 -5.93
C LYS A 18 13.62 -17.73 -5.14
N ASP A 19 13.60 -16.42 -4.91
CA ASP A 19 14.59 -15.71 -4.12
C ASP A 19 14.51 -16.07 -2.62
N LYS A 20 15.65 -16.47 -2.05
CA LYS A 20 15.74 -16.84 -0.62
C LYS A 20 15.46 -15.65 0.28
N ASP A 21 15.88 -14.44 -0.10
CA ASP A 21 15.67 -13.26 0.73
C ASP A 21 14.20 -12.83 0.70
N THR A 22 13.52 -12.93 -0.43
CA THR A 22 12.06 -12.77 -0.50
C THR A 22 11.32 -13.78 0.37
N GLN A 23 11.72 -15.06 0.37
CA GLN A 23 11.12 -16.04 1.29
C GLN A 23 11.33 -15.69 2.77
N LYS A 24 12.51 -15.16 3.15
CA LYS A 24 12.74 -14.64 4.51
C LYS A 24 11.87 -13.43 4.81
N ARG A 25 11.73 -12.49 3.86
CA ARG A 25 10.87 -11.30 3.99
C ARG A 25 9.40 -11.70 4.18
N ILE A 26 8.90 -12.69 3.44
CA ILE A 26 7.54 -13.23 3.63
C ILE A 26 7.36 -13.78 5.05
N LYS A 27 8.33 -14.56 5.55
CA LYS A 27 8.30 -15.06 6.94
C LYS A 27 8.31 -13.93 7.95
N LEU A 28 9.12 -12.89 7.72
CA LEU A 28 9.19 -11.72 8.59
C LEU A 28 7.86 -10.93 8.57
N LEU A 29 7.26 -10.71 7.40
CA LEU A 29 5.95 -10.08 7.27
C LEU A 29 4.89 -10.86 8.06
N HIS A 30 4.81 -12.17 7.90
CA HIS A 30 3.87 -13.03 8.63
C HIS A 30 4.20 -13.26 10.10
N SER A 31 5.39 -12.85 10.56
CA SER A 31 5.69 -12.82 12.01
C SER A 31 4.95 -11.69 12.71
N ASP A 32 4.53 -10.65 11.97
CA ASP A 32 3.66 -9.60 12.47
C ASP A 32 2.20 -10.11 12.49
N PRO A 33 1.56 -10.18 13.66
CA PRO A 33 0.22 -10.77 13.79
C PRO A 33 -0.83 -10.00 13.01
N TYR A 34 -0.68 -8.67 12.85
CA TYR A 34 -1.65 -7.85 12.11
C TYR A 34 -1.52 -8.05 10.61
N VAL A 35 -0.29 -8.16 10.10
CA VAL A 35 -0.08 -8.52 8.68
C VAL A 35 -0.67 -9.89 8.40
N LYS A 36 -0.41 -10.88 9.27
CA LYS A 36 -0.98 -12.22 9.12
C LYS A 36 -2.51 -12.24 9.23
N GLN A 37 -3.11 -11.40 10.07
CA GLN A 37 -4.56 -11.30 10.19
C GLN A 37 -5.19 -10.68 8.94
N LEU A 38 -4.63 -9.57 8.43
CA LEU A 38 -5.16 -8.83 7.30
C LEU A 38 -4.82 -9.47 5.94
N LYS A 39 -3.70 -10.18 5.85
CA LYS A 39 -3.26 -10.94 4.67
C LYS A 39 -2.76 -12.33 5.09
N PRO A 40 -3.67 -13.30 5.31
CA PRO A 40 -3.32 -14.60 5.86
C PRO A 40 -2.55 -15.52 4.91
N LYS A 41 -2.61 -15.24 3.60
CA LYS A 41 -1.94 -16.00 2.55
C LYS A 41 -1.20 -15.03 1.63
N ILE A 42 0.06 -15.36 1.35
CA ILE A 42 0.88 -14.70 0.34
C ILE A 42 1.29 -15.76 -0.67
N LYS A 43 0.59 -15.79 -1.81
CA LYS A 43 0.78 -16.78 -2.87
C LYS A 43 1.21 -16.15 -4.18
N THR A 44 0.75 -14.93 -4.46
CA THR A 44 1.08 -14.20 -5.68
C THR A 44 2.00 -13.01 -5.41
N CYS A 45 2.59 -12.44 -6.46
CA CYS A 45 3.41 -11.23 -6.30
C CYS A 45 2.55 -10.08 -5.78
N LEU A 46 1.32 -9.94 -6.26
CA LEU A 46 0.38 -8.94 -5.76
C LEU A 46 0.11 -9.13 -4.26
N ASP A 47 -0.09 -10.37 -3.80
CA ASP A 47 -0.25 -10.63 -2.36
C ASP A 47 0.95 -10.15 -1.55
N PHE A 48 2.15 -10.39 -2.06
CA PHE A 48 3.40 -9.99 -1.42
C PHE A 48 3.51 -8.46 -1.34
N TYR A 49 3.17 -7.76 -2.42
CA TYR A 49 3.17 -6.30 -2.44
C TYR A 49 2.09 -5.72 -1.51
N GLN A 50 0.88 -6.29 -1.49
CA GLN A 50 -0.18 -5.91 -0.55
C GLN A 50 0.23 -6.14 0.92
N ALA A 51 0.96 -7.21 1.22
CA ALA A 51 1.53 -7.42 2.56
C ALA A 51 2.57 -6.33 2.92
N ASN A 52 3.32 -5.81 1.94
CA ASN A 52 4.20 -4.65 2.16
C ASN A 52 3.38 -3.39 2.48
N LEU A 53 2.29 -3.14 1.74
CA LEU A 53 1.38 -2.02 2.01
C LEU A 53 0.85 -2.06 3.45
N ILE A 54 0.42 -3.24 3.92
CA ILE A 54 -0.03 -3.41 5.31
C ILE A 54 1.11 -3.10 6.28
N LYS A 55 2.30 -3.67 6.06
CA LYS A 55 3.43 -3.44 6.96
C LYS A 55 3.80 -1.96 7.04
N GLN A 56 3.87 -1.27 5.91
CA GLN A 56 4.15 0.16 5.88
C GLN A 56 3.04 0.98 6.54
N GLY A 57 1.76 0.63 6.30
CA GLY A 57 0.63 1.24 6.99
C GLY A 57 0.67 1.08 8.51
N LEU A 58 1.11 -0.08 9.01
CA LEU A 58 1.30 -0.31 10.44
C LEU A 58 2.43 0.56 11.01
N LEU A 59 3.54 0.71 10.28
CA LEU A 59 4.63 1.60 10.67
C LEU A 59 4.16 3.07 10.73
N ASN A 60 3.40 3.51 9.73
CA ASN A 60 2.81 4.85 9.69
C ASN A 60 1.85 5.07 10.86
N LYS A 61 0.95 4.11 11.13
CA LYS A 61 0.04 4.14 12.29
C LYS A 61 0.81 4.32 13.59
N LEU A 62 1.81 3.49 13.84
CA LEU A 62 2.64 3.55 15.05
C LEU A 62 3.39 4.87 15.17
N ALA A 63 3.90 5.41 14.06
CA ALA A 63 4.59 6.69 14.04
C ALA A 63 3.64 7.85 14.43
N LEU A 64 2.45 7.89 13.86
CA LEU A 64 1.43 8.89 14.17
C LEU A 64 0.96 8.80 15.62
N GLU A 65 0.75 7.59 16.16
CA GLU A 65 0.35 7.38 17.55
C GLU A 65 1.42 7.80 18.55
N LYS A 66 2.68 7.46 18.25
CA LYS A 66 3.81 7.88 19.08
C LYS A 66 3.99 9.39 19.07
N ASP A 67 3.84 10.01 17.90
CA ASP A 67 3.92 11.46 17.76
C ASP A 67 2.81 12.16 18.55
N TYR A 68 1.57 11.70 18.40
CA TYR A 68 0.43 12.22 19.17
C TYR A 68 0.63 12.11 20.69
N GLU A 69 1.08 10.96 21.18
CA GLU A 69 1.35 10.79 22.62
C GLU A 69 2.51 11.69 23.08
N THR A 70 3.52 11.91 22.24
CA THR A 70 4.61 12.86 22.54
C THR A 70 4.08 14.28 22.65
N ILE A 71 3.22 14.72 21.73
CA ILE A 71 2.57 16.03 21.77
C ILE A 71 1.75 16.17 23.05
N ARG A 72 0.97 15.15 23.41
CA ARG A 72 0.18 15.13 24.64
C ARG A 72 1.06 15.28 25.88
N ILE A 73 2.13 14.50 25.99
CA ILE A 73 3.09 14.56 27.12
C ILE A 73 3.76 15.93 27.19
N ASN A 74 4.16 16.51 26.06
CA ASN A 74 4.77 17.84 26.02
C ASN A 74 3.82 18.95 26.49
N ASN A 75 2.51 18.71 26.43
CA ASN A 75 1.46 19.63 26.83
C ASN A 75 0.72 19.19 28.11
N ASP A 76 1.26 18.24 28.88
CA ASP A 76 0.61 17.60 30.03
C ASP A 76 0.04 18.61 31.04
N ALA A 77 0.79 19.69 31.30
CA ALA A 77 0.39 20.74 32.25
C ALA A 77 -0.95 21.43 31.91
N ILE A 78 -1.32 21.49 30.63
CA ILE A 78 -2.56 22.14 30.16
C ILE A 78 -3.55 21.14 29.56
N TRP A 79 -3.13 19.90 29.27
CA TRP A 79 -3.89 18.98 28.42
C TRP A 79 -5.30 18.68 28.92
N ASP A 80 -5.46 18.49 30.23
CA ASP A 80 -6.77 18.18 30.83
C ASP A 80 -7.66 19.42 31.02
N ASN A 81 -7.09 20.62 30.87
CA ASN A 81 -7.79 21.89 31.09
C ASN A 81 -8.18 22.61 29.79
N ILE A 82 -7.72 22.13 28.63
CA ILE A 82 -8.05 22.69 27.32
C ILE A 82 -9.22 21.97 26.65
N PHE A 83 -9.94 22.71 25.81
CA PHE A 83 -11.06 22.19 25.04
C PHE A 83 -10.60 21.25 23.93
N TYR A 84 -11.51 20.39 23.49
CA TYR A 84 -11.27 19.43 22.42
C TYR A 84 -10.71 20.06 21.13
N GLN A 85 -11.23 21.23 20.74
CA GLN A 85 -10.78 21.91 19.51
C GLN A 85 -9.33 22.41 19.64
N GLU A 86 -8.91 22.77 20.85
CA GLU A 86 -7.54 23.20 21.13
C GLU A 86 -6.59 22.00 21.08
N LYS A 87 -6.96 20.85 21.67
CA LYS A 87 -6.21 19.59 21.53
C LYS A 87 -6.02 19.21 20.07
N LYS A 88 -7.09 19.29 19.27
CA LYS A 88 -7.06 19.01 17.83
C LYS A 88 -6.10 19.95 17.09
N LEU A 89 -6.16 21.25 17.39
CA LEU A 89 -5.31 22.25 16.77
C LEU A 89 -3.83 22.03 17.13
N ILE A 90 -3.51 21.80 18.40
CA ILE A 90 -2.15 21.52 18.88
C ILE A 90 -1.60 20.26 18.19
N ALA A 91 -2.35 19.15 18.22
CA ALA A 91 -1.95 17.90 17.56
C ALA A 91 -1.75 18.07 16.05
N HIS A 92 -2.56 18.90 15.41
CA HIS A 92 -2.40 19.19 13.99
C HIS A 92 -1.13 20.00 13.72
N LEU A 93 -0.89 21.08 14.46
CA LEU A 93 0.28 21.94 14.22
C LEU A 93 1.58 21.20 14.54
N ASP A 94 1.66 20.58 15.71
CA ASP A 94 2.89 19.97 16.20
C ASP A 94 3.21 18.65 15.46
N GLY A 95 2.18 17.90 15.04
CA GLY A 95 2.37 16.65 14.30
C GLY A 95 2.60 16.83 12.79
N LYS A 96 2.75 18.07 12.30
CA LYS A 96 2.96 18.34 10.88
C LYS A 96 4.25 17.70 10.36
N GLU A 97 5.32 17.77 11.14
CA GLU A 97 6.64 17.28 10.74
C GLU A 97 6.64 15.76 10.45
N ILE A 98 6.02 14.95 11.31
CA ILE A 98 5.96 13.50 11.08
C ILE A 98 5.16 13.17 9.81
N ARG A 99 4.06 13.90 9.55
CA ARG A 99 3.19 13.69 8.38
C ARG A 99 3.83 14.10 7.06
N GLU A 100 4.89 14.89 7.10
CA GLU A 100 5.71 15.22 5.93
C GLU A 100 6.80 14.18 5.68
N LYS A 101 7.22 13.43 6.71
CA LYS A 101 8.32 12.46 6.65
C LYS A 101 7.89 11.04 6.31
N ILE A 102 6.65 10.66 6.62
CA ILE A 102 6.16 9.29 6.38
C ILE A 102 5.45 9.16 5.01
N PRO A 103 5.51 7.98 4.36
CA PRO A 103 4.83 7.75 3.10
C PRO A 103 3.32 8.01 3.17
N SER A 104 2.76 8.57 2.10
CA SER A 104 1.33 8.87 1.96
C SER A 104 0.96 9.05 0.50
N PHE A 105 -0.33 8.94 0.19
CA PHE A 105 -0.89 9.20 -1.15
C PHE A 105 -2.20 9.97 -1.03
N GLU A 106 -2.66 10.61 -2.11
CA GLU A 106 -3.95 11.29 -2.15
C GLU A 106 -5.04 10.39 -2.71
N PHE A 107 -6.23 10.42 -2.10
CA PHE A 107 -7.43 9.76 -2.58
C PHE A 107 -8.65 10.62 -2.22
N ASN A 108 -9.49 10.96 -3.20
CA ASN A 108 -10.67 11.84 -3.02
C ASN A 108 -10.36 13.16 -2.27
N GLY A 109 -9.18 13.74 -2.50
CA GLY A 109 -8.74 14.97 -1.83
C GLY A 109 -8.31 14.80 -0.36
N LEU A 110 -8.24 13.55 0.14
CA LEU A 110 -7.71 13.22 1.45
C LEU A 110 -6.33 12.57 1.32
N LYS A 111 -5.43 12.93 2.23
CA LYS A 111 -4.13 12.27 2.37
C LYS A 111 -4.27 10.97 3.17
N ILE A 112 -3.92 9.86 2.55
CA ILE A 112 -4.00 8.51 3.11
C ILE A 112 -2.60 8.08 3.57
N PHE A 113 -2.48 7.73 4.85
CA PHE A 113 -1.25 7.25 5.46
C PHE A 113 -1.29 5.77 5.78
N ILE A 114 -2.49 5.20 5.96
CA ILE A 114 -2.70 3.82 6.39
C ILE A 114 -3.57 3.14 5.32
N PRO A 115 -2.97 2.38 4.38
CA PRO A 115 -3.68 1.87 3.19
C PRO A 115 -4.75 0.83 3.47
N PHE A 116 -4.78 0.24 4.66
CA PHE A 116 -5.82 -0.70 5.09
C PHE A 116 -6.91 -0.04 5.92
N PHE A 117 -6.93 1.29 6.04
CA PHE A 117 -8.03 2.05 6.63
C PHE A 117 -8.82 2.75 5.54
N ASP A 118 -10.11 2.98 5.76
CA ASP A 118 -10.92 3.83 4.89
C ASP A 118 -10.52 5.32 5.03
N GLU A 119 -11.16 6.17 4.23
CA GLU A 119 -10.96 7.62 4.26
C GLU A 119 -11.28 8.20 5.65
N ARG A 120 -12.34 7.71 6.30
CA ARG A 120 -12.79 8.24 7.60
C ARG A 120 -11.78 7.99 8.71
N LEU A 121 -11.24 6.78 8.79
CA LEU A 121 -10.21 6.45 9.77
C LEU A 121 -8.90 7.17 9.45
N ASN A 122 -8.49 7.26 8.19
CA ASN A 122 -7.33 8.07 7.82
C ASN A 122 -7.53 9.55 8.20
N HIS A 123 -8.75 10.09 8.09
CA HIS A 123 -9.06 11.44 8.55
C HIS A 123 -8.85 11.59 10.06
N TYR A 124 -9.24 10.62 10.89
CA TYR A 124 -8.96 10.66 12.33
C TYR A 124 -7.45 10.66 12.61
N TYR A 125 -6.69 9.79 11.97
CA TYR A 125 -5.24 9.74 12.13
C TYR A 125 -4.51 10.99 11.62
N THR A 126 -5.07 11.69 10.64
CA THR A 126 -4.42 12.84 10.00
C THR A 126 -4.79 14.16 10.68
N ASN A 127 -6.06 14.31 11.06
CA ASN A 127 -6.64 15.61 11.42
C ASN A 127 -7.29 15.63 12.80
N ASP A 128 -7.62 14.48 13.39
CA ASP A 128 -8.49 14.44 14.57
C ASP A 128 -8.13 13.31 15.55
N MET A 129 -6.84 13.12 15.83
CA MET A 129 -6.40 12.04 16.72
C MET A 129 -6.91 12.18 18.16
N ALA A 130 -7.26 13.40 18.58
CA ALA A 130 -7.92 13.66 19.86
C ALA A 130 -9.25 12.93 20.03
N ILE A 131 -9.88 12.49 18.93
CA ILE A 131 -11.10 11.67 18.98
C ILE A 131 -10.87 10.35 19.73
N PHE A 132 -9.65 9.80 19.71
CA PHE A 132 -9.32 8.52 20.34
C PHE A 132 -9.24 8.59 21.87
N GLU A 133 -9.23 9.78 22.48
CA GLU A 133 -9.36 9.94 23.94
C GLU A 133 -10.78 9.62 24.43
N LYS A 134 -11.78 9.70 23.54
CA LYS A 134 -13.17 9.41 23.88
C LYS A 134 -13.38 7.89 23.96
N LYS A 135 -13.95 7.43 25.08
CA LYS A 135 -14.16 5.99 25.37
C LYS A 135 -14.77 5.19 24.21
N GLN A 136 -15.72 5.77 23.48
CA GLN A 136 -16.40 5.12 22.37
C GLN A 136 -15.50 4.82 21.15
N TYR A 137 -14.32 5.45 21.04
CA TYR A 137 -13.35 5.22 19.97
C TYR A 137 -12.18 4.34 20.39
N PHE A 138 -12.11 3.90 21.65
CA PHE A 138 -11.04 3.01 22.12
C PHE A 138 -11.00 1.68 21.38
N ASP A 139 -12.15 1.16 20.96
CA ASP A 139 -12.20 -0.09 20.21
C ASP A 139 -11.59 0.06 18.81
N ILE A 140 -11.75 1.23 18.18
CA ILE A 140 -11.09 1.53 16.90
C ILE A 140 -9.57 1.56 17.09
N TYR A 141 -9.09 2.17 18.17
CA TYR A 141 -7.67 2.27 18.46
C TYR A 141 -7.02 0.90 18.75
N ARG A 142 -7.67 0.08 19.60
CA ARG A 142 -7.12 -1.21 20.07
C ARG A 142 -7.41 -2.39 19.15
N ASN A 143 -8.59 -2.41 18.53
CA ASN A 143 -9.08 -3.50 17.69
C ASN A 143 -9.24 -3.05 16.24
N PHE A 144 -8.32 -2.21 15.76
CA PHE A 144 -8.41 -1.53 14.46
C PHE A 144 -8.58 -2.48 13.26
N THR A 145 -8.11 -3.72 13.35
CA THR A 145 -8.25 -4.71 12.27
C THR A 145 -9.70 -5.06 11.95
N LYS A 146 -10.64 -4.85 12.90
CA LYS A 146 -12.08 -4.99 12.65
C LYS A 146 -12.64 -3.94 11.69
N PHE A 147 -11.95 -2.82 11.56
CA PHE A 147 -12.34 -1.69 10.73
C PHE A 147 -11.42 -1.54 9.51
N ALA A 148 -10.56 -2.52 9.27
CA ALA A 148 -9.68 -2.50 8.11
C ALA A 148 -10.49 -2.77 6.83
N VAL A 149 -10.19 -2.01 5.79
CA VAL A 149 -10.70 -2.24 4.44
C VAL A 149 -9.80 -3.22 3.69
N GLU A 150 -10.28 -3.71 2.56
CA GLU A 150 -9.45 -4.48 1.64
C GLU A 150 -8.27 -3.63 1.16
N VAL A 151 -7.06 -4.19 1.21
CA VAL A 151 -5.81 -3.49 0.85
C VAL A 151 -5.82 -3.01 -0.61
N GLY A 152 -6.60 -3.66 -1.48
CA GLY A 152 -6.77 -3.26 -2.88
C GLY A 152 -7.71 -2.07 -3.11
N MET A 153 -8.39 -1.55 -2.08
CA MET A 153 -9.41 -0.49 -2.21
C MET A 153 -8.88 0.77 -2.90
N TYR A 154 -7.63 1.13 -2.66
CA TYR A 154 -7.00 2.32 -3.23
C TYR A 154 -6.34 2.08 -4.60
N GLY A 155 -6.51 0.89 -5.17
CA GLY A 155 -5.97 0.54 -6.48
C GLY A 155 -4.46 0.72 -6.56
N HIS A 156 -4.01 1.48 -7.56
CA HIS A 156 -2.60 1.65 -7.88
C HIS A 156 -1.88 2.72 -7.03
N LEU A 157 -2.63 3.62 -6.37
CA LEU A 157 -2.10 4.82 -5.71
C LEU A 157 -1.03 4.53 -4.64
N PRO A 158 -1.16 3.52 -3.77
CA PRO A 158 -0.12 3.22 -2.78
C PRO A 158 1.22 2.84 -3.42
N TYR A 159 1.20 2.21 -4.59
CA TYR A 159 2.40 1.78 -5.31
C TYR A 159 3.13 2.94 -6.00
N GLN A 160 2.47 4.07 -6.23
CA GLN A 160 3.12 5.30 -6.70
C GLN A 160 3.83 6.04 -5.56
N SER A 161 3.50 5.71 -4.30
CA SER A 161 3.94 6.44 -3.11
C SER A 161 4.85 5.61 -2.19
N PHE A 162 5.61 4.67 -2.76
CA PHE A 162 6.65 3.88 -2.08
C PHE A 162 6.18 3.02 -0.89
N PHE A 163 4.92 2.59 -0.86
CA PHE A 163 4.42 1.70 0.20
C PHE A 163 4.84 0.22 0.04
N ALA A 164 5.36 -0.16 -1.14
CA ALA A 164 5.77 -1.53 -1.44
C ALA A 164 7.14 -1.57 -2.12
N SER A 165 7.73 -2.76 -2.25
CA SER A 165 8.99 -2.94 -2.98
C SER A 165 8.84 -2.90 -4.52
N CYS A 166 7.64 -2.64 -5.03
CA CYS A 166 7.36 -2.42 -6.44
C CYS A 166 6.79 -1.01 -6.64
N TYR A 167 6.80 -0.51 -7.87
CA TYR A 167 6.13 0.73 -8.25
C TYR A 167 5.13 0.51 -9.39
N CYS A 168 4.12 1.37 -9.47
CA CYS A 168 3.19 1.38 -10.60
C CYS A 168 3.83 2.08 -11.80
N ILE A 169 3.85 1.42 -12.95
CA ILE A 169 4.39 1.94 -14.21
C ILE A 169 3.30 2.42 -15.17
N ALA A 170 2.13 1.81 -15.12
CA ALA A 170 0.97 2.27 -15.86
C ALA A 170 -0.31 1.93 -15.11
N SER A 171 -1.35 2.74 -15.30
CA SER A 171 -2.69 2.50 -14.76
C SER A 171 -3.75 3.03 -15.71
N LEU A 172 -4.88 2.34 -15.75
CA LEU A 172 -6.08 2.72 -16.50
C LEU A 172 -7.30 2.25 -15.71
N GLU A 173 -8.05 3.20 -15.16
CA GLU A 173 -9.18 2.92 -14.26
C GLU A 173 -8.78 2.00 -13.10
N SER A 174 -9.40 0.83 -12.98
CA SER A 174 -9.09 -0.19 -11.95
C SER A 174 -7.92 -1.09 -12.32
N ASN A 175 -7.44 -1.05 -13.56
CA ASN A 175 -6.35 -1.89 -14.06
C ASN A 175 -5.01 -1.17 -13.89
N TYR A 176 -3.96 -1.92 -13.58
CA TYR A 176 -2.64 -1.33 -13.43
C TYR A 176 -1.52 -2.36 -13.58
N VAL A 177 -0.33 -1.85 -13.89
CA VAL A 177 0.89 -2.64 -14.02
C VAL A 177 1.88 -2.17 -12.98
N LEU A 178 2.42 -3.14 -12.24
CA LEU A 178 3.46 -2.96 -11.24
C LEU A 178 4.77 -3.55 -11.74
N TYR A 179 5.88 -2.94 -11.34
CA TYR A 179 7.21 -3.44 -11.64
C TYR A 179 8.07 -3.55 -10.37
N ASP A 180 8.70 -4.71 -10.19
CA ASP A 180 9.71 -4.98 -9.16
C ASP A 180 11.07 -5.11 -9.81
N VAL A 181 11.90 -4.08 -9.64
CA VAL A 181 13.25 -3.97 -10.23
C VAL A 181 14.17 -5.07 -9.72
N LYS A 182 14.06 -5.47 -8.45
CA LYS A 182 14.97 -6.46 -7.87
C LYS A 182 14.82 -7.81 -8.57
N HIS A 183 13.59 -8.17 -8.93
CA HIS A 183 13.26 -9.47 -9.51
C HIS A 183 12.92 -9.39 -11.00
N GLU A 184 13.10 -8.22 -11.62
CA GLU A 184 12.69 -7.95 -13.01
C GLU A 184 11.28 -8.52 -13.27
N THR A 185 10.35 -8.24 -12.35
CA THR A 185 9.02 -8.85 -12.36
C THR A 185 7.98 -7.80 -12.71
N MET A 186 7.25 -8.03 -13.79
CA MET A 186 6.07 -7.27 -14.16
C MET A 186 4.84 -8.01 -13.61
N THR A 187 4.03 -7.31 -12.82
CA THR A 187 2.74 -7.80 -12.32
C THR A 187 1.62 -6.95 -12.89
N VAL A 188 0.77 -7.55 -13.72
CA VAL A 188 -0.37 -6.90 -14.36
C VAL A 188 -1.63 -7.26 -13.58
N LEU A 189 -2.36 -6.27 -13.08
CA LEU A 189 -3.73 -6.44 -12.60
C LEU A 189 -4.70 -5.99 -13.71
N LEU A 190 -5.46 -6.95 -14.24
CA LEU A 190 -6.48 -6.73 -15.26
C LEU A 190 -7.77 -7.44 -14.85
N PHE A 191 -8.89 -6.72 -14.75
CA PHE A 191 -10.20 -7.28 -14.39
C PHE A 191 -10.18 -8.13 -13.10
N ASN A 192 -9.51 -7.63 -12.06
CA ASN A 192 -9.30 -8.31 -10.77
C ASN A 192 -8.51 -9.64 -10.86
N GLN A 193 -7.77 -9.87 -11.95
CA GLN A 193 -6.85 -10.99 -12.08
C GLN A 193 -5.42 -10.46 -12.18
N ASP A 194 -4.52 -11.02 -11.36
CA ASP A 194 -3.11 -10.71 -11.41
C ASP A 194 -2.31 -11.75 -12.18
N PHE A 195 -1.42 -11.27 -13.05
CA PHE A 195 -0.47 -12.08 -13.81
C PHE A 195 0.93 -11.58 -13.54
N SER A 196 1.86 -12.45 -13.17
CA SER A 196 3.23 -12.05 -12.84
C SER A 196 4.27 -12.81 -13.62
N PHE A 197 5.07 -12.10 -14.41
CA PHE A 197 6.10 -12.68 -15.26
C PHE A 197 7.41 -11.89 -15.18
N THR A 198 8.51 -12.58 -15.48
CA THR A 198 9.83 -11.97 -15.54
C THR A 198 10.01 -11.23 -16.86
N MET A 199 10.41 -9.98 -16.75
CA MET A 199 10.69 -9.08 -17.86
C MET A 199 11.71 -8.05 -17.39
N GLN A 200 12.86 -7.98 -18.06
CA GLN A 200 13.94 -7.05 -17.69
C GLN A 200 13.60 -5.58 -17.97
N ASP A 201 12.63 -5.39 -18.86
CA ASP A 201 12.23 -4.11 -19.37
C ASP A 201 11.03 -3.56 -18.60
N ASN A 202 11.20 -2.38 -18.03
CA ASN A 202 10.16 -1.64 -17.31
C ASN A 202 9.39 -0.68 -18.23
N SER A 203 9.21 -1.06 -19.49
CA SER A 203 8.62 -0.23 -20.53
C SER A 203 7.18 0.20 -20.22
N ASP A 204 7.03 1.50 -19.96
CA ASP A 204 5.72 2.16 -19.85
C ASP A 204 4.89 1.97 -21.12
N TYR A 205 5.54 1.89 -22.30
CA TYR A 205 4.87 1.66 -23.57
C TYR A 205 4.20 0.29 -23.63
N LEU A 206 4.92 -0.78 -23.29
CA LEU A 206 4.32 -2.11 -23.23
C LEU A 206 3.19 -2.16 -22.19
N ALA A 207 3.40 -1.55 -21.03
CA ALA A 207 2.39 -1.51 -19.98
C ALA A 207 1.10 -0.81 -20.48
N GLN A 208 1.21 0.29 -21.24
CA GLN A 208 0.07 0.95 -21.87
C GLN A 208 -0.62 0.06 -22.93
N LEU A 209 0.14 -0.63 -23.77
CA LEU A 209 -0.44 -1.57 -24.75
C LEU A 209 -1.22 -2.70 -24.06
N ILE A 210 -0.69 -3.24 -22.96
CA ILE A 210 -1.36 -4.25 -22.14
C ILE A 210 -2.69 -3.70 -21.59
N LEU A 211 -2.67 -2.51 -20.99
CA LEU A 211 -3.85 -1.90 -20.38
C LEU A 211 -4.92 -1.49 -21.41
N ASN A 212 -4.52 -1.09 -22.61
CA ASN A 212 -5.42 -0.79 -23.73
C ASN A 212 -5.89 -2.06 -24.47
N GLU A 213 -5.47 -3.24 -24.00
CA GLU A 213 -5.78 -4.53 -24.61
C GLU A 213 -5.35 -4.68 -26.08
N ASP A 214 -4.32 -3.95 -26.51
CA ASP A 214 -3.79 -4.00 -27.87
C ASP A 214 -2.90 -5.23 -28.09
N VAL A 215 -3.54 -6.38 -28.23
CA VAL A 215 -2.86 -7.68 -28.32
C VAL A 215 -1.86 -7.74 -29.48
N THR A 216 -2.16 -7.12 -30.62
CA THR A 216 -1.29 -7.15 -31.81
C THR A 216 0.04 -6.46 -31.50
N HIS A 217 0.00 -5.22 -31.01
CA HIS A 217 1.22 -4.48 -30.71
C HIS A 217 1.96 -5.04 -29.50
N VAL A 218 1.28 -5.66 -28.53
CA VAL A 218 1.95 -6.40 -27.46
C VAL A 218 2.76 -7.57 -28.04
N VAL A 219 2.18 -8.35 -28.95
CA VAL A 219 2.89 -9.48 -29.57
C VAL A 219 4.08 -9.00 -30.41
N ASP A 220 3.91 -7.93 -31.20
CA ASP A 220 5.00 -7.34 -31.98
C ASP A 220 6.13 -6.87 -31.07
N TYR A 221 5.80 -6.18 -29.97
CA TYR A 221 6.77 -5.75 -28.97
C TYR A 221 7.59 -6.91 -28.39
N LEU A 222 6.90 -7.98 -27.99
CA LEU A 222 7.53 -9.17 -27.41
C LEU A 222 8.45 -9.87 -28.43
N MET A 223 8.04 -9.94 -29.69
CA MET A 223 8.86 -10.52 -30.77
C MET A 223 10.13 -9.69 -31.05
N GLU A 224 10.00 -8.37 -31.13
CA GLU A 224 11.14 -7.46 -31.37
C GLU A 224 12.19 -7.54 -30.26
N HIS A 225 11.74 -7.69 -29.01
CA HIS A 225 12.59 -7.76 -27.82
C HIS A 225 12.99 -9.20 -27.44
N LYS A 226 12.60 -10.20 -28.24
CA LYS A 226 12.91 -11.63 -28.06
C LYS A 226 12.48 -12.20 -26.69
N LEU A 227 11.28 -11.84 -26.25
CA LEU A 227 10.71 -12.24 -24.96
C LEU A 227 9.72 -13.41 -25.07
#